data_AF-A0A1E4UT42-F1
#
_entry.id   AF-A0A1E4UT42-F1
#
_cell.length_a   1.000
_cell.length_b   1.000
_cell.length_c   1.000
_cell.angle_alpha   90.00
_cell.angle_beta   90.00
_cell.angle_gamma   90.00
#
_symmetry.space_group_name_H-M   'P 1'
#
loop_
_entity.id
_entity.type
_entity.pdbx_description
1 polymer ?
#
loop_
_entity_poly.entity_id
_entity_poly.type
_entity_poly.pdbx_seq_one_letter_code
_entity_poly.pdbx_strand_id
1 'polypeptide(L)'
;MAFDLEEPAPEGETAEDRKRRHARIRKRRQRRRQELAQLRASSVPVTFEAYKGTQADLALICELGGFEEQAEAITLILRNVADLARRDCHAFAEFVRIPSRPEVDQ
;
A
#
# COMPACT_ATOMS: atom_id res chain seq x y z
N MET A 1 2.20 -17.00 -0.95
CA MET A 1 1.23 -17.01 0.18
C MET A 1 1.22 -15.60 0.70
N ALA A 2 0.08 -14.90 0.64
CA ALA A 2 -0.01 -13.54 1.15
C ALA A 2 0.22 -13.59 2.66
N PHE A 3 1.39 -13.12 3.12
CA PHE A 3 1.56 -12.71 4.49
C PHE A 3 0.69 -11.46 4.65
N ASP A 4 -0.58 -11.69 5.00
CA ASP A 4 -1.34 -10.66 5.70
C ASP A 4 -0.42 -10.21 6.84
N LEU A 5 0.12 -8.98 6.75
CA LEU A 5 0.73 -8.30 7.90
C LEU A 5 -0.41 -7.98 8.89
N GLU A 6 -1.03 -9.02 9.43
CA GLU A 6 -1.78 -8.96 10.66
C GLU A 6 -0.79 -8.49 11.71
N GLU A 7 -1.09 -7.34 12.34
CA GLU A 7 -0.42 -6.90 13.56
C GLU A 7 -0.23 -8.16 14.44
N PRO A 8 1.02 -8.57 14.74
CA PRO A 8 1.27 -9.82 15.45
C PRO A 8 0.47 -9.82 16.75
N ALA A 9 -0.11 -10.97 17.10
CA ALA A 9 -0.97 -11.06 18.27
C ALA A 9 -0.20 -10.55 19.49
N PRO A 10 -0.73 -9.57 20.24
CA PRO A 10 -0.07 -9.12 21.45
C PRO A 10 0.03 -10.31 22.42
N GLU A 11 1.15 -10.40 23.13
CA GLU A 11 1.36 -11.47 24.10
C GLU A 11 0.23 -11.45 25.15
N GLY A 12 -0.42 -12.60 25.34
CA GLY A 12 -1.58 -12.72 26.24
C GLY A 12 -2.94 -12.38 25.62
N GLU A 13 -3.06 -12.26 24.29
CA GLU A 13 -4.33 -11.98 23.61
C GLU A 13 -5.45 -12.97 24.00
N THR A 14 -6.54 -12.44 24.57
CA THR A 14 -7.73 -13.25 24.87
C THR A 14 -8.56 -13.54 23.62
N ALA A 15 -9.46 -14.52 23.68
CA ALA A 15 -10.37 -14.83 22.57
C ALA A 15 -11.27 -13.64 22.18
N GLU A 16 -11.61 -12.76 23.13
CA GLU A 16 -12.38 -11.54 22.86
C GLU A 16 -11.54 -10.47 22.16
N ASP A 17 -10.29 -10.29 22.57
CA ASP A 17 -9.35 -9.35 21.93
C ASP A 17 -9.07 -9.74 20.48
N ARG A 18 -8.91 -11.05 20.22
CA ARG A 18 -8.78 -11.59 18.86
C ARG A 18 -9.98 -11.25 17.99
N LYS A 19 -11.19 -11.46 18.50
CA LYS A 19 -12.43 -11.10 17.78
C LYS A 19 -12.50 -9.61 17.49
N ARG A 20 -12.14 -8.75 18.44
CA ARG A 20 -12.11 -7.28 18.27
C ARG A 20 -11.08 -6.84 17.24
N ARG A 21 -9.87 -7.41 17.27
CA ARG A 21 -8.81 -7.15 16.28
C ARG A 21 -9.26 -7.56 14.87
N HIS A 22 -9.79 -8.77 14.71
CA HIS A 22 -10.25 -9.25 13.41
C HIS A 22 -11.43 -8.40 12.89
N ALA A 23 -12.34 -7.97 13.78
CA ALA A 23 -13.42 -7.05 13.41
C ALA A 23 -12.89 -5.68 12.96
N ARG A 24 -11.88 -5.12 13.63
CA ARG A 24 -11.20 -3.87 13.22
C ARG A 24 -10.54 -4.02 11.84
N ILE A 25 -9.83 -5.11 11.60
CA ILE A 25 -9.17 -5.41 10.33
C ILE A 25 -10.22 -5.52 9.22
N ARG A 26 -11.28 -6.32 9.43
CA ARG A 26 -12.39 -6.45 8.48
C ARG A 26 -13.04 -5.11 8.15
N LYS A 27 -13.28 -4.26 9.17
CA LYS A 27 -13.87 -2.93 8.97
C LYS A 27 -12.96 -1.98 8.20
N ARG A 28 -11.64 -2.03 8.45
CA ARG A 28 -10.65 -1.27 7.66
C ARG A 28 -10.61 -1.73 6.21
N ARG A 29 -10.52 -3.04 5.97
CA ARG A 29 -10.59 -3.63 4.62
C ARG A 29 -11.89 -3.25 3.91
N GLN A 30 -13.03 -3.33 4.60
CA GLN A 30 -14.33 -2.95 4.06
C GLN A 30 -14.39 -1.48 3.66
N ARG A 31 -13.92 -0.56 4.50
CA ARG A 31 -13.85 0.87 4.17
C ARG A 31 -12.96 1.12 2.97
N ARG A 32 -11.78 0.50 2.95
CA ARG A 32 -10.83 0.60 1.83
C ARG A 32 -11.47 0.13 0.52
N ARG A 33 -12.12 -1.03 0.53
CA ARG A 33 -12.87 -1.56 -0.63
C ARG A 33 -13.98 -0.62 -1.09
N GLN A 34 -14.71 0.01 -0.17
CA GLN A 34 -15.77 0.96 -0.52
C GLN A 34 -15.21 2.23 -1.17
N GLU A 35 -14.16 2.80 -0.59
CA GLU A 35 -13.45 3.95 -1.18
C GLU A 35 -12.92 3.60 -2.58
N LEU A 36 -12.37 2.40 -2.76
CA LEU A 36 -11.85 1.95 -4.06
C LEU A 36 -12.93 1.66 -5.08
N ALA A 37 -14.05 1.06 -4.67
CA ALA A 37 -15.19 0.85 -5.55
C ALA A 37 -15.71 2.19 -6.09
N GLN A 38 -15.74 3.22 -5.24
CA GLN A 38 -16.10 4.57 -5.65
C GLN A 38 -15.07 5.17 -6.62
N LEU A 39 -13.77 4.93 -6.41
CA LEU A 39 -12.71 5.39 -7.32
C LEU A 39 -12.73 4.67 -8.67
N ARG A 40 -13.07 3.38 -8.69
CA ARG A 40 -13.17 2.58 -9.92
C ARG A 40 -14.29 3.07 -10.82
N ALA A 41 -15.43 3.47 -10.24
CA ALA A 41 -16.57 3.99 -11.00
C ALA A 41 -16.24 5.26 -11.81
N SER A 42 -15.21 6.00 -11.41
CA SER A 42 -14.72 7.20 -12.12
C SER A 42 -13.30 7.01 -12.68
N SER A 43 -12.85 5.77 -12.88
CA SER A 43 -11.47 5.51 -13.31
C SER A 43 -11.25 5.86 -14.79
N VAL A 44 -10.08 6.41 -15.07
CA VAL A 44 -9.56 6.63 -16.43
C VAL A 44 -8.37 5.69 -16.60
N PRO A 45 -8.28 4.93 -17.71
CA PRO A 45 -7.14 4.04 -17.92
C PRO A 45 -5.85 4.85 -18.05
N VAL A 46 -4.82 4.43 -17.32
CA VAL A 46 -3.46 5.00 -17.39
C VAL A 46 -2.52 3.87 -17.74
N THR A 47 -1.77 4.05 -18.84
CA THR A 47 -0.75 3.09 -19.29
C THR A 47 0.63 3.71 -19.12
N PHE A 48 1.57 2.96 -18.58
CA PHE A 48 2.98 3.37 -18.53
C PHE A 48 3.90 2.14 -18.67
N GLU A 49 5.11 2.39 -19.15
CA GLU A 49 6.17 1.37 -19.20
C GLU A 49 6.91 1.35 -17.86
N ALA A 50 7.01 0.16 -17.26
CA ALA A 50 7.70 -0.03 -16.00
C ALA A 50 9.11 -0.59 -16.24
N TYR A 51 10.14 0.01 -15.62
CA TYR A 51 11.50 -0.53 -15.68
C TYR A 51 11.59 -1.89 -14.97
N LYS A 52 12.58 -2.73 -15.34
CA LYS A 52 12.73 -4.13 -14.88
C LYS A 52 12.58 -4.32 -13.36
N GLY A 53 13.11 -3.41 -12.54
CA GLY A 53 13.00 -3.48 -11.06
C GLY A 53 11.64 -3.04 -10.50
N THR A 54 10.88 -2.23 -11.25
CA THR A 54 9.63 -1.62 -10.80
C THR A 54 8.53 -2.65 -10.54
N GLN A 55 8.48 -3.73 -11.31
CA GLN A 55 7.49 -4.80 -11.11
C GLN A 55 7.74 -5.58 -9.81
N ALA A 56 9.00 -5.85 -9.48
CA ALA A 56 9.36 -6.51 -8.22
C ALA A 56 9.05 -5.59 -7.02
N ASP A 57 9.40 -4.31 -7.11
CA ASP A 57 9.08 -3.32 -6.09
C ASP A 57 7.56 -3.18 -5.91
N LEU A 58 6.78 -3.19 -7.00
CA LEU A 58 5.32 -3.13 -6.94
C LEU A 58 4.70 -4.38 -6.33
N ALA A 59 5.24 -5.57 -6.62
CA ALA A 59 4.79 -6.82 -5.99
C ALA A 59 5.04 -6.81 -4.48
N LEU A 60 6.24 -6.36 -4.06
CA LEU A 60 6.59 -6.20 -2.64
C LEU A 60 5.64 -5.23 -1.94
N ILE A 61 5.36 -4.08 -2.56
CA ILE A 61 4.40 -3.10 -2.06
C ILE A 61 3.01 -3.72 -1.91
N CYS A 62 2.57 -4.53 -2.89
CA CYS A 62 1.27 -5.19 -2.84
C CYS A 62 1.17 -6.16 -1.67
N GLU A 63 2.22 -6.98 -1.47
CA GLU A 63 2.32 -7.90 -0.34
C GLU A 63 2.29 -7.17 1.01
N LEU A 64 3.20 -6.20 1.22
CA LEU A 64 3.29 -5.44 2.47
C LEU A 64 2.04 -4.58 2.73
N GLY A 65 1.43 -4.04 1.69
CA GLY A 65 0.25 -3.19 1.80
C GLY A 65 -1.07 -3.95 1.92
N GLY A 66 -1.03 -5.29 1.80
CA GLY A 66 -2.22 -6.14 1.74
C GLY A 66 -3.14 -5.78 0.58
N PHE A 67 -2.57 -5.43 -0.57
CA PHE A 67 -3.30 -5.03 -1.76
C PHE A 67 -3.59 -6.25 -2.64
N GLU A 68 -4.86 -6.44 -3.00
CA GLU A 68 -5.28 -7.53 -3.89
C GLU A 68 -4.99 -7.18 -5.37
N GLU A 69 -4.96 -5.88 -5.71
CA GLU A 69 -4.73 -5.39 -7.06
C GLU A 69 -3.61 -4.33 -7.10
N GLN A 70 -2.71 -4.44 -8.08
CA GLN A 70 -1.65 -3.45 -8.30
C GLN A 70 -2.20 -2.03 -8.52
N ALA A 71 -3.33 -1.91 -9.23
CA ALA A 71 -3.99 -0.63 -9.49
C ALA A 71 -4.44 0.06 -8.19
N GLU A 72 -4.88 -0.72 -7.19
CA GLU A 72 -5.21 -0.19 -5.87
C GLU A 72 -3.98 0.38 -5.17
N ALA A 73 -2.88 -0.38 -5.16
CA ALA A 73 -1.61 0.05 -4.57
C ALA A 73 -1.12 1.35 -5.20
N ILE A 74 -1.07 1.40 -6.54
CA ILE A 74 -0.66 2.58 -7.31
C ILE A 74 -1.55 3.78 -6.98
N THR A 75 -2.88 3.60 -7.03
CA THR A 75 -3.83 4.69 -6.77
C THR A 75 -3.63 5.29 -5.38
N LEU A 76 -3.52 4.45 -4.35
CA LEU A 76 -3.38 4.92 -2.99
C LEU A 76 -2.03 5.56 -2.73
N ILE A 77 -0.94 5.01 -3.28
CA ILE A 77 0.39 5.61 -3.16
C ILE A 77 0.41 6.99 -3.79
N LEU A 78 -0.08 7.12 -5.03
CA LEU A 78 -0.11 8.41 -5.73
C LEU A 78 -0.93 9.46 -4.96
N ARG A 79 -2.08 9.08 -4.40
CA ARG A 79 -2.90 9.99 -3.59
C ARG A 79 -2.18 10.45 -2.32
N ASN A 80 -1.56 9.52 -1.59
CA ASN A 80 -0.84 9.84 -0.35
C ASN A 80 0.41 10.69 -0.62
N VAL A 81 1.16 10.39 -1.68
CA VAL A 81 2.34 11.17 -2.09
C VAL A 81 1.93 12.58 -2.54
N ALA A 82 0.81 12.72 -3.25
CA ALA A 82 0.28 14.04 -3.60
C ALA A 82 -0.15 14.83 -2.35
N ASP A 83 -0.78 14.18 -1.37
CA ASP A 83 -1.12 14.82 -0.10
C ASP A 83 0.12 15.19 0.73
N LEU A 84 1.17 14.38 0.69
CA LEU A 84 2.48 14.72 1.27
C LEU A 84 3.03 15.99 0.61
N ALA A 85 3.10 16.03 -0.72
CA ALA A 85 3.63 17.18 -1.46
C ALA A 85 2.87 18.49 -1.16
N ARG A 86 1.55 18.41 -0.96
CA ARG A 86 0.72 19.57 -0.60
C ARG A 86 0.98 20.08 0.81
N ARG A 87 1.33 19.20 1.75
CA ARG A 87 1.52 19.52 3.17
C ARG A 87 2.97 19.88 3.49
N ASP A 88 3.92 19.20 2.84
CA ASP A 88 5.35 19.32 3.07
C ASP A 88 6.12 19.02 1.77
N CYS A 89 6.55 20.09 1.11
CA CYS A 89 7.30 20.00 -0.14
C CYS A 89 8.73 19.47 0.06
N HIS A 90 9.33 19.65 1.25
CA HIS A 90 10.67 19.14 1.54
C HIS A 90 10.64 17.62 1.76
N ALA A 91 9.66 17.13 2.52
CA ALA A 91 9.46 15.69 2.68
C ALA A 91 9.17 15.00 1.34
N PHE A 92 8.40 15.65 0.45
CA PHE A 92 8.21 15.15 -0.90
C PHE A 92 9.51 15.13 -1.73
N ALA A 93 10.32 16.19 -1.65
CA ALA A 93 11.60 16.25 -2.36
C ALA A 93 12.55 15.11 -1.95
N GLU A 94 12.61 14.80 -0.66
CA GLU A 94 13.36 13.64 -0.17
C GLU A 94 12.74 12.32 -0.64
N PHE A 95 11.42 12.19 -0.66
CA PHE A 95 10.73 10.98 -1.11
C PHE A 95 11.00 10.63 -2.58
N VAL A 96 11.01 11.62 -3.48
CA VAL A 96 11.25 11.39 -4.92
C VAL A 96 12.72 11.36 -5.30
N ARG A 97 13.62 11.57 -4.34
CA ARG A 97 15.05 11.49 -4.59
C ARG A 97 15.42 10.06 -4.98
N ILE A 98 16.10 9.89 -6.11
CA ILE A 98 16.60 8.58 -6.54
C ILE A 98 17.58 8.09 -5.48
N PRO A 99 17.29 6.99 -4.77
CA PRO A 99 18.25 6.44 -3.83
C PRO A 99 19.45 5.90 -4.62
N SER A 100 20.65 6.22 -4.18
CA SER A 100 21.88 5.54 -4.58
C SER A 100 21.84 4.12 -4.00
N ARG A 101 21.10 3.21 -4.63
CA ARG A 101 21.21 1.78 -4.32
C ARG A 101 22.57 1.32 -4.88
N PRO A 102 23.49 0.75 -4.07
CA PRO A 102 24.63 0.05 -4.64
C PRO A 102 24.06 -1.05 -5.55
N GLU A 103 24.54 -1.12 -6.79
CA GLU A 103 24.23 -2.22 -7.70
C GLU A 103 24.58 -3.51 -6.96
N VAL A 104 23.58 -4.32 -6.64
CA VAL A 104 23.82 -5.68 -6.22
C VAL A 104 24.06 -6.43 -7.52
N ASP A 105 25.33 -6.54 -7.90
CA ASP A 105 25.79 -7.43 -8.96
C ASP A 105 25.16 -8.82 -8.73
N GLN A 106 24.43 -9.30 -9.74
CA GLN A 106 23.89 -10.66 -9.80
C GLN A 106 24.91 -11.61 -10.43
#